data_AF-A0A6G1R2K3-F1
#
_entry.id   AF-A0A6G1R2K3-F1
#
_cell.length_a   1.000
_cell.length_b   1.000
_cell.length_c   1.000
_cell.angle_alpha   90.00
_cell.angle_beta   90.00
_cell.angle_gamma   90.00
#
_symmetry.space_group_name_H-M   'P 1'
#
loop_
_entity.id
_entity.type
_entity.pdbx_description
1 polymer ?
#
loop_
_entity_poly.entity_id
_entity_poly.type
_entity_poly.pdbx_seq_one_letter_code
_entity_poly.pdbx_strand_id
1 'polypeptide(L)'
;DLSFAIYKRSHAEGPWVPFQYYSASCEKTYGKPQRHYLRPGEDEQVAFCTDEFSDISPLSGGNVAFSTLEGRPSAYNFDGSPALQEWVTVTDLLISLNRLNTFGDDIFKDPKV
;
A
#
# COMPACT_ATOMS: atom_id res chain seq x y z
N ASP A 1 13.03 -8.02 -2.45
CA ASP A 1 11.63 -7.58 -2.43
C ASP A 1 11.52 -6.15 -1.91
N LEU A 2 11.05 -5.26 -2.77
CA LEU A 2 10.74 -3.87 -2.44
C LEU A 2 9.60 -3.89 -1.44
N SER A 3 9.69 -3.03 -0.44
CA SER A 3 8.57 -2.81 0.48
C SER A 3 8.37 -1.33 0.71
N PHE A 4 7.15 -0.87 0.50
CA PHE A 4 6.77 0.50 0.73
C PHE A 4 5.31 0.61 1.15
N ALA A 5 4.97 1.73 1.77
CA ALA A 5 3.64 2.00 2.27
C ALA A 5 3.19 3.40 1.85
N ILE A 6 1.90 3.53 1.56
CA ILE A 6 1.22 4.79 1.33
C ILE A 6 0.44 5.11 2.60
N TYR A 7 0.61 6.31 3.13
CA TYR A 7 -0.16 6.86 4.23
C TYR A 7 -0.90 8.10 3.77
N LYS A 8 -2.03 8.39 4.42
CA LYS A 8 -2.81 9.61 4.20
C LYS A 8 -3.07 10.38 5.48
N ARG A 9 -3.39 11.65 5.32
CA ARG A 9 -4.15 12.46 6.28
C ARG A 9 -5.42 12.96 5.63
N SER A 10 -6.49 13.09 6.40
CA SER A 10 -7.77 13.65 5.92
C SER A 10 -7.99 15.10 6.38
N HIS A 11 -7.05 15.66 7.14
CA HIS A 11 -6.98 17.07 7.55
C HIS A 11 -5.54 17.43 7.96
N ALA A 12 -5.18 18.73 7.89
CA ALA A 12 -3.80 19.23 7.98
C ALA A 12 -3.02 18.77 9.22
N GLU A 13 -3.70 18.57 10.36
CA GLU A 13 -3.10 18.14 11.64
C GLU A 13 -3.54 16.74 12.09
N GLY A 14 -4.13 15.97 11.17
CA GLY A 14 -4.60 14.63 11.46
C GLY A 14 -3.48 13.61 11.59
N PRO A 15 -3.74 12.45 12.23
CA PRO A 15 -2.78 11.37 12.28
C PRO A 15 -2.53 10.81 10.87
N TRP A 16 -1.31 10.33 10.63
CA TRP A 16 -1.04 9.50 9.46
C TRP A 16 -1.75 8.16 9.62
N VAL A 17 -2.66 7.87 8.71
CA VAL A 17 -3.34 6.57 8.66
C VAL A 17 -2.83 5.77 7.45
N PRO A 18 -2.64 4.45 7.58
CA PRO A 18 -2.26 3.62 6.46
C PRO A 18 -3.31 3.65 5.35
N PHE A 19 -2.86 3.74 4.10
CA PHE A 19 -3.71 3.75 2.91
C PHE A 19 -3.54 2.48 2.07
N GLN A 20 -2.29 2.04 1.88
CA GLN A 20 -1.94 0.81 1.14
C GLN A 20 -0.53 0.34 1.52
N TYR A 21 -0.31 -0.97 1.55
CA TYR A 21 1.00 -1.59 1.69
C TYR A 21 1.36 -2.41 0.46
N TYR A 22 2.64 -2.40 0.11
CA TYR A 22 3.21 -3.21 -0.96
C TYR A 22 4.44 -3.96 -0.43
N SER A 23 4.41 -5.30 -0.46
CA SER A 23 5.52 -6.16 -0.04
C SER A 23 5.26 -7.62 -0.41
N ALA A 24 6.25 -8.32 -0.94
CA ALA A 24 6.22 -9.78 -1.10
C ALA A 24 6.20 -10.53 0.25
N SER A 25 6.41 -9.82 1.36
CA SER A 25 6.41 -10.38 2.72
C SER A 25 5.53 -9.55 3.67
N CYS A 26 4.30 -9.26 3.24
CA CYS A 26 3.29 -8.48 3.97
C CYS A 26 3.20 -8.81 5.47
N GLU A 27 3.10 -10.10 5.82
CA GLU A 27 2.94 -10.52 7.21
C GLU A 27 4.19 -10.24 8.04
N LYS A 28 5.38 -10.52 7.48
CA LYS A 28 6.67 -10.27 8.15
C LYS A 28 7.01 -8.78 8.25
N THR A 29 6.66 -8.00 7.23
CA THR A 29 7.09 -6.60 7.10
C THR A 29 6.11 -5.64 7.76
N TYR A 30 4.81 -5.87 7.63
CA TYR A 30 3.75 -4.97 8.10
C TYR A 30 2.75 -5.63 9.06
N GLY A 31 2.90 -6.93 9.36
CA GLY A 31 1.94 -7.64 10.21
C GLY A 31 0.54 -7.74 9.59
N LYS A 32 0.45 -7.65 8.26
CA LYS A 32 -0.82 -7.67 7.53
C LYS A 32 -0.92 -8.94 6.68
N PRO A 33 -2.10 -9.58 6.62
CA PRO A 33 -2.33 -10.63 5.65
C PRO A 33 -2.30 -10.04 4.24
N GLN A 34 -1.77 -10.81 3.28
CA GLN A 34 -1.85 -10.45 1.87
C GLN A 34 -3.30 -10.57 1.40
N ARG A 35 -3.89 -9.48 0.92
CA ARG A 35 -5.31 -9.41 0.55
C ARG A 35 -5.59 -8.23 -0.37
N HIS A 36 -6.53 -8.42 -1.29
CA HIS A 36 -6.92 -7.41 -2.30
C HIS A 36 -8.40 -7.02 -2.25
N TYR A 37 -9.20 -7.65 -1.37
CA TYR A 37 -10.64 -7.40 -1.29
C TYR A 37 -11.19 -7.60 0.12
N LEU A 38 -12.32 -6.99 0.40
CA LEU A 38 -13.10 -7.17 1.62
C LEU A 38 -14.36 -8.00 1.34
N ARG A 39 -14.75 -8.79 2.33
CA ARG A 39 -16.06 -9.46 2.37
C ARG A 39 -17.12 -8.44 2.82
N PRO A 40 -18.39 -8.61 2.38
CA PRO A 40 -19.49 -7.78 2.86
C PRO A 40 -19.58 -7.77 4.39
N GLY A 41 -19.71 -6.58 4.97
CA GLY A 41 -19.80 -6.37 6.42
C GLY A 41 -18.45 -6.20 7.13
N GLU A 42 -17.32 -6.37 6.44
CA GLU A 42 -16.01 -5.95 6.97
C GLU A 42 -15.85 -4.43 6.92
N ASP A 43 -14.95 -3.90 7.75
CA ASP A 43 -14.58 -2.48 7.74
C ASP A 43 -13.93 -2.10 6.39
N GLU A 44 -14.56 -1.16 5.69
CA GLU A 44 -14.12 -0.64 4.40
C GLU A 44 -13.16 0.55 4.50
N GLN A 45 -12.64 0.87 5.69
CA GLN A 45 -11.62 1.91 5.92
C GLN A 45 -10.27 1.31 6.31
N VAL A 46 -9.97 0.09 5.84
CA VAL A 46 -8.70 -0.60 6.10
C VAL A 46 -7.77 -0.57 4.89
N ALA A 47 -6.46 -0.46 5.17
CA ALA A 47 -5.41 -0.63 4.18
C ALA A 47 -5.13 -2.11 3.88
N PHE A 48 -4.94 -2.42 2.60
CA PHE A 48 -4.53 -3.74 2.14
C PHE A 48 -3.01 -3.89 2.10
N CYS A 49 -2.57 -5.13 1.96
CA CYS A 49 -1.18 -5.45 1.62
C CYS A 49 -1.14 -6.43 0.46
N THR A 50 -0.32 -6.11 -0.55
CA THR A 50 -0.17 -6.88 -1.79
C THR A 50 1.31 -6.98 -2.21
N ASP A 51 1.64 -8.00 -2.98
CA ASP A 51 2.94 -8.23 -3.60
C ASP A 51 3.02 -7.73 -5.07
N GLU A 52 1.90 -7.31 -5.69
CA GLU A 52 1.77 -7.04 -7.13
C GLU A 52 2.80 -6.05 -7.73
N PHE A 53 3.38 -5.18 -6.90
CA PHE A 53 4.39 -4.19 -7.32
C PHE A 53 5.67 -4.24 -6.49
N SER A 54 5.94 -5.39 -5.86
CA SER A 54 7.11 -5.58 -4.99
C SER A 54 8.28 -6.31 -5.67
N ASP A 55 8.04 -6.84 -6.87
CA ASP A 55 9.07 -7.52 -7.67
C ASP A 55 10.15 -6.53 -8.15
N ILE A 56 11.35 -7.04 -8.42
CA ILE A 56 12.50 -6.28 -8.91
C ILE A 56 12.37 -5.85 -10.37
N SER A 57 11.46 -6.49 -11.11
CA SER A 57 11.19 -6.17 -12.50
C SER A 57 10.02 -5.19 -12.65
N PRO A 58 10.10 -4.19 -13.55
CA PRO A 58 11.27 -3.81 -14.33
C PRO A 58 12.27 -2.96 -13.52
N LEU A 59 13.55 -3.03 -13.86
CA LEU A 59 14.62 -2.27 -13.18
C LEU A 59 14.53 -0.75 -13.37
N SER A 60 13.85 -0.31 -14.42
CA SER A 60 13.57 1.09 -14.68
C SER A 60 12.20 1.23 -15.33
N GLY A 61 11.55 2.38 -15.13
CA GLY A 61 10.19 2.61 -15.63
C GLY A 61 9.12 1.78 -14.90
N GLY A 62 9.43 1.25 -13.72
CA GLY A 62 8.43 0.62 -12.85
C GLY A 62 7.34 1.63 -12.49
N ASN A 63 6.08 1.19 -12.54
CA ASN A 63 4.92 2.01 -12.23
C ASN A 63 4.03 1.27 -11.23
N VAL A 64 3.47 2.03 -10.29
CA VAL A 64 2.57 1.53 -9.25
C VAL A 64 1.27 2.29 -9.37
N ALA A 65 0.18 1.58 -9.63
CA ALA A 65 -1.16 2.14 -9.57
C ALA A 65 -1.80 1.80 -8.23
N PHE A 66 -2.43 2.80 -7.61
CA PHE A 66 -3.19 2.64 -6.38
C PHE A 66 -4.62 3.16 -6.61
N SER A 67 -5.60 2.29 -6.41
CA SER A 67 -7.03 2.62 -6.49
C SER A 67 -7.65 2.55 -5.10
N THR A 68 -8.24 3.65 -4.66
CA THR A 68 -8.77 3.77 -3.29
C THR A 68 -10.00 2.91 -3.03
N LEU A 69 -10.80 2.64 -4.08
CA LEU A 69 -12.08 1.92 -4.01
C LEU A 69 -11.98 0.45 -4.45
N GLU A 70 -10.86 0.05 -5.03
CA GLU A 70 -10.66 -1.33 -5.48
C GLU A 70 -10.76 -2.31 -4.31
N GLY A 71 -11.47 -3.43 -4.54
CA GLY A 71 -11.69 -4.45 -3.52
C GLY A 71 -12.68 -4.08 -2.41
N ARG A 72 -13.36 -2.93 -2.49
CA ARG A 72 -14.33 -2.48 -1.48
C ARG A 72 -15.77 -2.74 -1.93
N PRO A 73 -16.57 -3.53 -1.17
CA PRO A 73 -17.94 -3.87 -1.53
C PRO A 73 -18.84 -2.68 -1.88
N SER A 74 -18.73 -1.56 -1.16
CA SER A 74 -19.58 -0.38 -1.36
C SER A 74 -19.11 0.53 -2.49
N ALA A 75 -18.05 0.17 -3.24
CA ALA A 75 -17.52 1.00 -4.33
C ALA A 75 -18.58 1.32 -5.41
N TYR A 76 -19.44 0.37 -5.74
CA TYR A 76 -20.52 0.56 -6.71
C TYR A 76 -21.69 1.42 -6.18
N ASN A 77 -21.76 1.63 -4.86
CA ASN A 77 -22.74 2.49 -4.20
C ASN A 77 -22.03 3.56 -3.35
N PHE A 78 -21.00 4.19 -3.93
CA PHE A 78 -20.16 5.18 -3.24
C PHE A 78 -20.95 6.37 -2.68
N ASP A 79 -21.93 6.87 -3.44
CA ASP A 79 -22.78 7.99 -3.00
C ASP A 79 -23.57 7.67 -1.73
N GLY A 80 -23.90 6.39 -1.52
CA GLY A 80 -24.56 5.89 -0.33
C GLY A 80 -23.62 5.47 0.81
N SER A 81 -22.30 5.61 0.66
CA SER A 81 -21.31 5.16 1.64
C SER A 81 -20.48 6.31 2.22
N PRO A 82 -20.92 6.93 3.33
CA PRO A 82 -20.14 7.94 4.04
C PRO A 82 -18.75 7.45 4.45
N ALA A 83 -18.63 6.17 4.83
CA ALA A 83 -17.37 5.55 5.19
C ALA A 83 -16.36 5.57 4.03
N LEU A 84 -16.80 5.26 2.81
CA LEU A 84 -15.94 5.35 1.63
C LEU A 84 -15.65 6.80 1.23
N GLN A 85 -16.60 7.71 1.40
CA GLN A 85 -16.38 9.14 1.15
C GLN A 85 -15.27 9.70 2.06
N GLU A 86 -15.28 9.33 3.34
CA GLU A 86 -14.21 9.66 4.28
C GLU A 86 -12.90 8.92 3.92
N TRP A 87 -12.99 7.65 3.50
CA TRP A 87 -11.82 6.86 3.10
C TRP A 87 -11.06 7.49 1.93
N VAL A 88 -11.76 8.01 0.92
CA VAL A 88 -11.12 8.66 -0.23
C VAL A 88 -10.71 10.11 0.05
N THR A 89 -11.16 10.70 1.15
CA THR A 89 -10.81 12.08 1.53
C THR A 89 -9.37 12.13 2.02
N VAL A 90 -8.56 12.97 1.36
CA VAL A 90 -7.14 13.12 1.59
C VAL A 90 -6.73 14.59 1.44
N THR A 91 -6.00 15.13 2.43
CA THR A 91 -5.29 16.40 2.31
C THR A 91 -3.83 16.21 1.96
N ASP A 92 -3.21 15.17 2.53
CA ASP A 92 -1.77 14.91 2.41
C ASP A 92 -1.51 13.42 2.20
N LEU A 93 -0.51 13.11 1.36
CA LEU A 93 -0.01 11.77 1.12
C LEU A 93 1.46 11.66 1.52
N LEU A 94 1.82 10.51 2.09
CA LEU A 94 3.20 10.15 2.40
C LEU A 94 3.48 8.77 1.85
N ILE A 95 4.51 8.68 1.00
CA ILE A 95 5.03 7.43 0.49
C ILE A 95 6.30 7.11 1.27
N SER A 96 6.28 5.99 2.01
CA SER A 96 7.41 5.51 2.81
C SER A 96 8.08 4.34 2.11
N LEU A 97 9.34 4.51 1.68
CA LEU A 97 10.14 3.46 1.08
C LEU A 97 10.89 2.71 2.19
N ASN A 98 10.42 1.51 2.55
CA ASN A 98 10.90 0.77 3.72
C ASN A 98 12.05 -0.21 3.40
N ARG A 99 12.06 -0.80 2.21
CA ARG A 99 13.08 -1.77 1.79
C ARG A 99 13.27 -1.71 0.28
N LEU A 100 14.52 -1.68 -0.18
CA LEU A 100 14.86 -1.73 -1.60
C LEU A 100 14.94 -3.17 -2.11
N ASN A 101 14.68 -3.35 -3.39
CA ASN A 101 15.01 -4.58 -4.11
C ASN A 101 16.52 -4.66 -4.33
N THR A 102 17.11 -5.82 -4.08
CA THR A 102 18.53 -6.11 -4.37
C THR A 102 18.66 -7.47 -5.04
N PHE A 103 19.73 -7.65 -5.82
CA PHE A 103 19.99 -8.90 -6.54
C PHE A 103 20.71 -9.94 -5.67
N GLY A 104 20.85 -9.66 -4.38
CA GLY A 104 21.72 -10.40 -3.46
C GLY A 104 23.16 -9.87 -3.40
N ASP A 105 23.43 -8.76 -4.07
CA ASP A 105 24.67 -7.98 -3.99
C ASP A 105 24.91 -7.42 -2.58
N ASP A 106 23.87 -7.17 -1.78
CA ASP A 106 24.02 -6.82 -0.36
C ASP A 106 24.71 -7.91 0.49
N ILE A 107 24.64 -9.17 0.03
CA ILE A 107 25.19 -10.33 0.76
C ILE A 107 26.72 -10.34 0.65
N PHE A 108 27.24 -9.90 -0.49
CA PHE A 108 28.65 -9.74 -0.74
C PHE A 108 28.92 -8.25 -0.74
N LYS A 109 29.14 -7.63 0.43
CA LYS A 109 29.55 -6.22 0.58
C LYS A 109 30.89 -5.95 -0.11
N ASP A 110 30.97 -6.10 -1.43
CA ASP A 110 32.17 -5.94 -2.22
C ASP A 110 32.26 -4.45 -2.59
N PRO A 111 33.20 -3.69 -2.01
CA PRO A 111 33.30 -2.25 -2.22
C PRO A 111 33.86 -1.88 -3.60
N LYS A 112 33.90 -2.82 -4.55
CA LYS A 112 34.49 -2.64 -5.89
C LYS A 112 33.47 -2.86 -6.99
N VAL A 113 32.56 -1.90 -7.12
CA VAL A 113 32.03 -1.44 -8.42
C VAL A 113 32.11 0.07 -8.44
#